data_AF-A0A4R2GWX7-F1
#
_entry.id   AF-A0A4R2GWX7-F1
#
_cell.length_a   1.000
_cell.length_b   1.000
_cell.length_c   1.000
_cell.angle_alpha   90.00
_cell.angle_beta   90.00
_cell.angle_gamma   90.00
#
_symmetry.space_group_name_H-M   'P 1'
#
loop_
_entity.id
_entity.type
_entity.pdbx_description
1 polymer ?
#
loop_
_entity_poly.entity_id
_entity_poly.type
_entity_poly.pdbx_seq_one_letter_code
_entity_poly.pdbx_strand_id
1 'polypeptide(L)'
;MEVVHGPDGSRPWRLPYSRIGLFPTEALRGPAAMCAGVRIVFGTDSTTVAGQVPTPVDVALSPVDLVVDGEPIMSTPVGSDGWFRFSGLPAGRKTVEVWLPQYG
;
A
#
# COMPACT_ATOMS: atom_id res chain seq x y z
N MET A 1 12.42 -9.13 -1.11
CA MET A 1 11.43 -8.11 -1.56
C MET A 1 12.14 -7.12 -2.45
N GLU A 2 11.42 -6.48 -3.35
CA GLU A 2 11.94 -5.49 -4.28
C GLU A 2 10.85 -4.45 -4.56
N VAL A 3 11.22 -3.21 -4.84
CA VAL A 3 10.29 -2.19 -5.35
C VAL A 3 10.66 -1.95 -6.80
N VAL A 4 9.67 -2.09 -7.68
CA VAL A 4 9.82 -1.83 -9.11
C VAL A 4 9.17 -0.49 -9.41
N HIS A 5 9.96 0.42 -9.99
CA HIS A 5 9.49 1.74 -10.41
C HIS A 5 9.13 1.71 -11.90
N GLY A 6 7.97 2.28 -12.23
CA GLY A 6 7.49 2.45 -13.59
C GLY A 6 6.92 3.86 -13.80
N PRO A 7 6.47 4.17 -15.03
CA PRO A 7 5.92 5.49 -15.36
C PRO A 7 4.67 5.83 -14.55
N ASP A 8 3.86 4.82 -14.20
CA ASP A 8 2.57 5.00 -13.52
C ASP A 8 2.66 4.84 -12.00
N GLY A 9 3.88 4.68 -11.46
CA GLY A 9 4.10 4.57 -10.01
C GLY A 9 5.08 3.47 -9.63
N SER A 10 5.02 3.08 -8.35
CA SER A 10 5.91 2.07 -7.77
C SER A 10 5.11 0.87 -7.30
N ARG A 11 5.60 -0.35 -7.58
CA ARG A 11 5.00 -1.59 -7.09
C ARG A 11 5.96 -2.30 -6.15
N PRO A 12 5.56 -2.57 -4.91
CA PRO A 12 6.29 -3.47 -4.03
C PRO A 12 6.01 -4.92 -4.44
N TRP A 13 7.06 -5.75 -4.44
CA TRP A 13 6.99 -7.19 -4.62
C TRP A 13 7.48 -7.90 -3.37
N ARG A 14 6.67 -8.86 -2.88
CA ARG A 14 7.00 -9.66 -1.69
C ARG A 14 8.10 -10.70 -1.98
N LEU A 15 8.38 -10.98 -3.25
CA LEU A 15 9.55 -11.73 -3.73
C LEU A 15 10.46 -10.81 -4.56
N PRO A 16 11.77 -11.10 -4.69
CA PRO A 16 12.65 -10.35 -5.61
C PRO A 16 12.15 -10.49 -7.06
N TYR A 17 11.62 -9.41 -7.63
CA TYR A 17 11.01 -9.43 -8.96
C TYR A 17 12.02 -9.76 -10.06
N SER A 18 13.21 -9.17 -9.97
CA SER A 18 14.36 -9.44 -10.85
C SER A 18 14.78 -10.92 -10.90
N ARG A 19 14.35 -11.73 -9.92
CA ARG A 19 14.64 -13.17 -9.84
C ARG A 19 13.37 -14.01 -9.71
N ILE A 20 12.21 -13.47 -10.10
CA ILE A 20 10.92 -14.13 -9.87
C ILE A 20 10.85 -15.52 -10.52
N GLY A 21 11.56 -15.73 -11.64
CA GLY A 21 11.66 -17.02 -12.33
C GLY A 21 12.31 -18.14 -11.51
N LEU A 22 13.06 -17.82 -10.44
CA LEU A 22 13.65 -18.81 -9.53
C LEU A 22 12.63 -19.41 -8.56
N PHE A 23 11.46 -18.80 -8.42
CA PHE A 23 10.41 -19.28 -7.52
C PHE A 23 9.46 -20.23 -8.26
N PRO A 24 9.09 -21.36 -7.64
CA PRO A 24 8.30 -22.40 -8.28
C PRO A 24 6.84 -21.98 -8.45
N THR A 25 6.22 -22.41 -9.56
CA THR A 25 4.79 -22.27 -9.88
C THR A 25 4.25 -20.85 -10.02
N GLU A 26 3.23 -20.68 -10.86
CA GLU A 26 2.49 -19.41 -10.94
C GLU A 26 1.69 -19.11 -9.67
N ALA A 27 1.27 -20.16 -8.94
CA ALA A 27 0.53 -20.02 -7.70
C ALA A 27 1.33 -19.28 -6.60
N LEU A 28 2.66 -19.31 -6.66
CA LEU A 28 3.52 -18.51 -5.77
C LEU A 28 3.90 -17.16 -6.39
N ARG A 29 4.19 -17.14 -7.70
CA ARG A 29 4.68 -15.94 -8.41
C ARG A 29 3.61 -14.85 -8.53
N GLY A 30 2.38 -15.20 -8.89
CA GLY A 30 1.27 -14.25 -9.05
C GLY A 30 1.00 -13.47 -7.76
N PRO A 31 0.73 -14.15 -6.63
CA PRO A 31 0.51 -13.50 -5.33
C PRO A 31 1.65 -12.63 -4.81
N ALA A 32 2.87 -12.78 -5.32
CA ALA A 32 4.02 -11.98 -4.89
C ALA A 32 3.87 -10.48 -5.22
N ALA A 33 3.02 -10.13 -6.18
CA ALA A 33 2.68 -8.75 -6.53
C ALA A 33 1.63 -8.11 -5.58
N MET A 34 0.93 -8.90 -4.77
CA MET A 34 -0.01 -8.38 -3.78
C MET A 34 0.73 -7.69 -2.63
N CYS A 35 0.14 -6.62 -2.09
CA CYS A 35 0.76 -5.78 -1.06
C CYS A 35 0.47 -6.24 0.38
N ALA A 36 0.10 -7.51 0.59
CA ALA A 36 -0.17 -8.06 1.91
C ALA A 36 1.02 -7.88 2.86
N GLY A 37 0.82 -7.17 3.96
CA GLY A 37 1.84 -6.83 4.94
C GLY A 37 2.84 -5.75 4.51
N VAL A 38 2.63 -5.09 3.36
CA VAL A 38 3.47 -3.99 2.88
C VAL A 38 2.94 -2.66 3.39
N ARG A 39 3.85 -1.82 3.88
CA ARG A 39 3.53 -0.46 4.34
C ARG A 39 4.57 0.56 3.90
N ILE A 40 4.13 1.80 3.76
CA ILE A 40 4.98 2.96 3.53
C ILE A 40 5.11 3.71 4.85
N VAL A 41 6.35 3.95 5.30
CA VAL A 41 6.63 4.62 6.57
C VAL A 41 7.35 5.94 6.30
N PHE A 42 6.83 7.03 6.85
CA PHE A 42 7.45 8.36 6.73
C PHE A 42 7.06 9.28 7.89
N GLY A 43 7.90 10.27 8.16
CA GLY A 43 7.61 11.33 9.12
C GLY A 43 6.89 12.50 8.46
N THR A 44 5.89 13.07 9.13
CA THR A 44 5.18 14.27 8.65
C THR A 44 4.56 15.04 9.81
N ASP A 45 4.29 16.33 9.62
CA ASP A 45 3.43 17.14 10.51
C ASP A 45 2.04 17.41 9.91
N SER A 46 1.78 16.92 8.70
CA SER A 46 0.51 17.11 7.99
C SER A 46 -0.68 16.51 8.75
N THR A 47 -1.83 17.19 8.68
CA THR A 47 -3.12 16.70 9.21
C THR A 47 -3.88 15.85 8.19
N THR A 48 -3.27 15.60 7.01
CA THR A 48 -3.85 14.84 5.90
C THR A 48 -2.79 13.93 5.27
N VAL A 49 -3.18 12.70 4.93
CA VAL A 49 -2.40 11.78 4.10
C VAL A 49 -3.33 11.23 3.02
N ALA A 50 -2.88 11.22 1.77
CA ALA A 50 -3.63 10.69 0.65
C ALA A 50 -2.67 10.02 -0.34
N GLY A 51 -3.20 9.12 -1.14
CA GLY A 51 -2.45 8.46 -2.19
C GLY A 51 -3.38 7.84 -3.22
N GLN A 52 -2.77 7.42 -4.32
CA GLN A 52 -3.45 6.72 -5.39
C GLN A 52 -2.88 5.32 -5.51
N VAL A 53 -3.76 4.34 -5.69
CA VAL A 53 -3.40 2.97 -6.05
C VAL A 53 -4.17 2.57 -7.31
N PRO A 54 -3.56 1.80 -8.23
CA PRO A 54 -4.30 1.25 -9.36
C PRO A 54 -5.45 0.38 -8.86
N THR A 55 -6.67 0.68 -9.30
CA THR A 55 -7.86 -0.15 -9.04
C THR A 55 -8.17 -0.98 -10.27
N PRO A 56 -7.94 -2.31 -10.24
CA PRO A 56 -8.41 -3.17 -11.31
C PRO A 56 -9.94 -3.08 -11.38
N VAL A 57 -10.48 -3.06 -12.60
CA VAL A 57 -11.94 -3.12 -12.81
C VAL A 57 -12.46 -4.44 -12.23
N ASP A 58 -13.59 -4.37 -11.52
CA ASP A 58 -14.28 -5.52 -10.90
C ASP A 58 -13.50 -6.29 -9.83
N VAL A 59 -12.44 -5.69 -9.25
CA VAL A 59 -11.72 -6.30 -8.12
C VAL A 59 -11.88 -5.46 -6.85
N ALA A 60 -12.43 -6.09 -5.80
CA ALA A 60 -12.57 -5.47 -4.50
C ALA A 60 -11.23 -5.47 -3.76
N LEU A 61 -10.65 -4.28 -3.59
CA LEU A 61 -9.48 -4.08 -2.74
C LEU A 61 -9.88 -4.09 -1.25
N SER A 62 -9.02 -4.62 -0.39
CA SER A 62 -9.15 -4.32 1.03
C SER A 62 -8.93 -2.81 1.29
N PRO A 63 -9.44 -2.28 2.41
CA PRO A 63 -9.10 -0.93 2.85
C PRO A 63 -7.59 -0.71 3.00
N VAL A 64 -7.20 0.56 2.96
CA VAL A 64 -5.89 1.05 3.39
C VAL A 64 -5.97 1.40 4.86
N ASP A 65 -5.01 0.92 5.66
CA ASP A 65 -4.97 1.22 7.10
C ASP A 65 -3.92 2.30 7.40
N LEU A 66 -4.26 3.18 8.33
CA LEU A 66 -3.36 4.22 8.83
C LEU A 66 -2.97 3.94 10.28
N VAL A 67 -1.66 3.89 10.52
CA VAL A 67 -1.07 3.83 11.85
C VAL A 67 -0.29 5.12 12.10
N VAL A 68 -0.46 5.71 13.28
CA VAL A 68 0.27 6.91 13.70
C VAL A 68 0.99 6.60 15.00
N ASP A 69 2.32 6.77 14.99
CA ASP A 69 3.19 6.50 16.15
C ASP A 69 2.97 5.11 16.79
N GLY A 70 2.69 4.11 15.94
CA GLY A 70 2.45 2.72 16.35
C GLY A 70 0.99 2.37 16.66
N GLU A 71 0.10 3.36 16.74
CA GLU A 71 -1.32 3.15 17.05
C GLU A 71 -2.18 3.13 15.78
N PRO A 72 -2.98 2.07 15.52
CA PRO A 72 -3.94 2.04 14.43
C PRO A 72 -5.02 3.09 14.64
N ILE A 73 -5.14 4.02 13.70
CA ILE A 73 -6.08 5.15 13.82
C ILE A 73 -7.37 4.87 13.06
N MET A 74 -7.27 4.42 11.80
CA MET A 74 -8.43 4.21 10.94
C MET A 74 -8.10 3.41 9.68
N SER A 75 -9.14 2.84 9.08
CA SER A 75 -9.12 2.22 7.75
C SER A 75 -9.96 3.05 6.79
N THR A 76 -9.52 3.19 5.54
CA THR A 76 -10.29 3.90 4.50
C THR A 76 -10.36 3.08 3.22
N PRO A 77 -11.52 2.97 2.56
CA PRO A 77 -11.61 2.31 1.27
C PRO A 77 -10.87 3.11 0.20
N VAL A 78 -10.42 2.41 -0.85
CA VAL A 78 -9.97 3.06 -2.08
C VAL A 78 -11.21 3.40 -2.91
N GLY A 79 -11.32 4.65 -3.33
CA GLY A 79 -12.38 5.10 -4.24
C GLY A 79 -12.30 4.44 -5.61
N SER A 80 -13.39 4.52 -6.38
CA SER A 80 -13.41 4.00 -7.76
C SER A 80 -12.43 4.70 -8.69
N ASP A 81 -11.96 5.90 -8.33
CA ASP A 81 -10.93 6.69 -8.99
C ASP A 81 -9.49 6.30 -8.57
N GLY A 82 -9.36 5.29 -7.71
CA GLY A 82 -8.07 4.81 -7.19
C GLY A 82 -7.53 5.61 -6.01
N TRP A 83 -8.26 6.62 -5.52
CA TRP A 83 -7.78 7.48 -4.44
C TRP A 83 -8.21 6.98 -3.06
N PHE A 84 -7.32 7.15 -2.09
CA PHE A 84 -7.63 7.04 -0.67
C PHE A 84 -7.18 8.31 0.05
N ARG A 85 -7.89 8.66 1.12
CA ARG A 85 -7.58 9.86 1.91
C ARG A 85 -7.90 9.65 3.39
N PHE A 86 -6.98 10.10 4.22
CA PHE A 86 -7.11 10.29 5.65
C PHE A 86 -7.04 11.79 5.95
N SER A 87 -7.94 12.29 6.78
CA SER A 87 -8.02 13.70 7.18
C SER A 87 -8.29 13.81 8.67
N GLY A 88 -7.88 14.93 9.27
CA GLY A 88 -8.05 15.15 10.71
C GLY A 88 -6.99 14.44 11.56
N LEU A 89 -5.81 14.17 10.99
CA LEU A 89 -4.70 13.59 11.74
C LEU A 89 -4.15 14.59 12.76
N PRO A 90 -3.60 14.12 13.90
CA PRO A 90 -3.01 15.00 14.91
C PRO A 90 -2.00 15.96 14.29
N ALA A 91 -2.08 17.24 14.64
CA ALA A 91 -1.08 18.22 14.22
C ALA A 91 0.27 17.95 14.90
N GLY A 92 1.36 18.40 14.28
CA GLY A 92 2.71 18.19 14.78
C GLY A 92 3.36 16.92 14.23
N ARG A 93 4.66 16.80 14.48
CA ARG A 93 5.50 15.71 13.96
C ARG A 93 5.03 14.37 14.51
N LYS A 94 4.85 13.43 13.61
CA LYS A 94 4.46 12.04 13.88
C LYS A 94 5.07 11.13 12.83
N THR A 95 5.18 9.85 13.16
CA THR A 95 5.47 8.79 12.20
C THR A 95 4.16 8.22 11.70
N VAL A 96 4.02 8.16 10.38
CA VAL A 96 2.87 7.56 9.71
C VAL A 96 3.30 6.26 9.08
N GLU A 97 2.47 5.22 9.25
CA GLU A 97 2.51 4.02 8.43
C GLU A 97 1.21 3.92 7.62
N VAL A 98 1.36 3.84 6.30
CA VAL A 98 0.24 3.56 5.38
C VAL A 98 0.36 2.09 4.97
N TRP A 99 -0.54 1.26 5.49
CA TRP A 99 -0.62 -0.16 5.15
C TRP A 99 -1.47 -0.32 3.89
N LEU A 100 -0.85 -0.86 2.84
CA LEU A 100 -1.46 -1.01 1.51
C LEU A 100 -2.53 -2.12 1.53
N PRO A 101 -3.40 -2.20 0.49
CA PRO A 101 -4.39 -3.26 0.42
C PRO A 101 -3.78 -4.67 0.55
N GLN A 102 -4.38 -5.47 1.43
CA GLN A 102 -3.94 -6.82 1.79
C GLN A 102 -4.35 -7.87 0.75
N TYR A 103 -5.43 -7.61 0.01
CA TYR A 103 -5.94 -8.44 -1.07
C TYR A 103 -6.67 -7.58 -2.11
N GLY A 104 -6.94 -8.21 -3.25
CA GLY A 104 -7.51 -7.60 -4.45
C GLY A 104 -6.46 -7.32 -5.52
#